data_AF-A0A7X4E7F6-F1
#
_entry.id   AF-A0A7X4E7F6-F1
#
_cell.length_a   1.000
_cell.length_b   1.000
_cell.length_c   1.000
_cell.angle_alpha   90.00
_cell.angle_beta   90.00
_cell.angle_gamma   90.00
#
_symmetry.space_group_name_H-M   'P 1'
#
loop_
_entity.id
_entity.type
_entity.pdbx_description
1 polymer ?
#
loop_
_entity_poly.entity_id
_entity_poly.type
_entity_poly.pdbx_seq_one_letter_code
_entity_poly.pdbx_strand_id
1 'polypeptide(L)'
;MVNEVSLATIARALDAMLDGVMTAQARVLSHLVAAGEAAGKDPGDIIAMLDGVAAETVLDECWVSNADGDVYITTVRDEAGAPQAFRFDPDPAVQPQASAFYPLLSSSVESDDVVAQEARVREIDNEIFKYVGVSGVDQPRIVQVGNALAFEEQAAVGDTYVSPVMTAVTAAFDEPDLLEFRNTSAYEEIRSVFDGILGQHMIVQAALADRFLASAEAAGWSVDTINGRLQRIVRSTPMAEVHVASRSGEAVYSSDPSGRRLPEPPFAADLERLAGETRSVDHPTPTVADGPLVKHVTALGADGLRVIWIGYPIDDASPVSPRFGS
;
A
#
# COMPACT_ATOMS: atom_id res chain seq x y z
N MET A 1 12.95 -5.04 36.29
CA MET A 1 12.40 -4.19 35.21
C MET A 1 12.89 -4.73 33.89
N VAL A 2 12.34 -5.88 33.47
CA VAL A 2 12.54 -6.47 32.15
C VAL A 2 11.25 -7.26 31.94
N ASN A 3 10.27 -6.67 31.23
CA ASN A 3 9.04 -7.32 30.73
C ASN A 3 8.23 -6.35 29.84
N GLU A 4 8.91 -5.60 28.96
CA GLU A 4 8.23 -4.68 28.02
C GLU A 4 8.84 -4.80 26.61
N VAL A 5 8.89 -6.01 26.04
CA VAL A 5 8.51 -6.09 24.62
C VAL A 5 6.98 -6.01 24.63
N SER A 6 6.47 -4.79 24.73
CA SER A 6 5.06 -4.52 25.03
C SER A 6 4.19 -4.61 23.76
N LEU A 7 2.87 -4.78 23.93
CA LEU A 7 1.85 -4.65 22.87
C LEU A 7 2.07 -3.36 22.08
N ALA A 8 2.45 -2.30 22.81
CA ALA A 8 2.74 -1.01 22.25
C ALA A 8 3.97 -1.01 21.32
N THR A 9 4.97 -1.85 21.56
CA THR A 9 6.12 -2.00 20.64
C THR A 9 5.70 -2.67 19.34
N ILE A 10 4.90 -3.74 19.41
CA ILE A 10 4.39 -4.43 18.22
C ILE A 10 3.43 -3.52 17.44
N ALA A 11 2.52 -2.85 18.13
CA ALA A 11 1.60 -1.89 17.51
C ALA A 11 2.33 -0.73 16.83
N ARG A 12 3.37 -0.16 17.47
CA ARG A 12 4.21 0.88 16.83
C ARG A 12 4.95 0.36 15.60
N ALA A 13 5.47 -0.86 15.66
CA ALA A 13 6.14 -1.47 14.51
C ALA A 13 5.16 -1.68 13.33
N LEU A 14 3.94 -2.14 13.63
CA LEU A 14 2.88 -2.28 12.64
C LEU A 14 2.49 -0.93 12.05
N ASP A 15 2.27 0.08 12.89
CA ASP A 15 1.92 1.44 12.47
C ASP A 15 2.99 2.05 11.55
N ALA A 16 4.27 1.90 11.92
CA ALA A 16 5.40 2.36 11.10
C ALA A 16 5.54 1.58 9.78
N MET A 17 5.27 0.27 9.76
CA MET A 17 5.22 -0.49 8.51
C MET A 17 4.08 0.03 7.62
N LEU A 18 2.90 0.26 8.21
CA LEU A 18 1.73 0.78 7.53
C LEU A 18 1.95 2.18 6.96
N ASP A 19 2.66 3.07 7.66
CA ASP A 19 3.06 4.39 7.14
C ASP A 19 3.71 4.25 5.76
N GLY A 20 4.69 3.35 5.67
CA GLY A 20 5.45 3.13 4.44
C GLY A 20 4.63 2.53 3.30
N VAL A 21 3.90 1.45 3.57
CA VAL A 21 3.15 0.76 2.53
C VAL A 21 1.95 1.56 2.05
N MET A 22 1.29 2.32 2.93
CA MET A 22 0.19 3.21 2.56
C MET A 22 0.69 4.48 1.87
N THR A 23 1.88 4.98 2.21
CA THR A 23 2.54 6.04 1.42
C THR A 23 2.74 5.61 -0.02
N ALA A 24 3.20 4.37 -0.24
CA ALA A 24 3.34 3.82 -1.59
C ALA A 24 2.00 3.72 -2.32
N GLN A 25 0.94 3.26 -1.64
CA GLN A 25 -0.41 3.23 -2.21
C GLN A 25 -0.89 4.62 -2.62
N ALA A 26 -0.78 5.61 -1.73
CA ALA A 26 -1.17 6.99 -2.02
C ALA A 26 -0.36 7.60 -3.19
N ARG A 27 0.95 7.28 -3.27
CA ARG A 27 1.79 7.75 -4.39
C ARG A 27 1.40 7.10 -5.71
N VAL A 28 1.18 5.77 -5.75
CA VAL A 28 0.71 5.08 -6.96
C VAL A 28 -0.66 5.59 -7.37
N LEU A 29 -1.56 5.83 -6.41
CA LEU A 29 -2.88 6.44 -6.64
C LEU A 29 -2.76 7.85 -7.26
N SER A 30 -1.83 8.67 -6.78
CA SER A 30 -1.57 10.01 -7.33
C SER A 30 -1.14 9.93 -8.81
N HIS A 31 -0.29 8.96 -9.16
CA HIS A 31 0.08 8.68 -10.55
C HIS A 31 -1.08 8.14 -11.39
N LEU A 32 -1.91 7.26 -10.83
CA LEU A 32 -3.13 6.77 -11.48
C LEU A 32 -4.08 7.91 -11.81
N VAL A 33 -4.39 8.81 -10.87
CA VAL A 33 -5.28 9.95 -11.11
C VAL A 33 -4.74 10.85 -12.21
N ALA A 34 -3.45 11.21 -12.15
CA ALA A 34 -2.80 12.02 -13.17
C ALA A 34 -2.85 11.36 -14.56
N ALA A 35 -2.60 10.05 -14.64
CA ALA A 35 -2.67 9.30 -15.89
C ALA A 35 -4.11 9.16 -16.41
N GLY A 36 -5.08 8.93 -15.51
CA GLY A 36 -6.49 8.82 -15.84
C GLY A 36 -7.05 10.11 -16.42
N GLU A 37 -6.79 11.24 -15.77
CA GLU A 37 -7.19 12.56 -16.26
C GLU A 37 -6.47 12.91 -17.58
N ALA A 38 -5.18 12.59 -17.72
CA ALA A 38 -4.46 12.75 -18.98
C ALA A 38 -5.02 11.89 -20.12
N ALA A 39 -5.63 10.75 -19.81
CA ALA A 39 -6.35 9.90 -20.75
C ALA A 39 -7.78 10.41 -21.06
N GLY A 40 -8.19 11.54 -20.47
CA GLY A 40 -9.52 12.12 -20.65
C GLY A 40 -10.63 11.39 -19.88
N LYS A 41 -10.28 10.59 -18.87
CA LYS A 41 -11.27 9.95 -17.99
C LYS A 41 -11.94 10.99 -17.11
N ASP A 42 -13.25 10.83 -16.93
CA ASP A 42 -13.95 11.62 -15.93
C ASP A 42 -13.76 11.03 -14.51
N PRO A 43 -14.13 11.76 -13.45
CA PRO A 43 -13.99 11.26 -12.09
C PRO A 43 -14.72 9.93 -11.83
N GLY A 44 -15.88 9.71 -12.48
CA GLY A 44 -16.66 8.49 -12.33
C GLY A 44 -15.93 7.26 -12.89
N ASP A 45 -15.25 7.40 -14.02
CA ASP A 45 -14.41 6.35 -14.59
C ASP A 45 -13.27 5.97 -13.64
N ILE A 46 -12.60 6.95 -13.04
CA ILE A 46 -11.49 6.71 -12.10
C ILE A 46 -12.03 6.07 -10.82
N ILE A 47 -13.15 6.57 -10.28
CA ILE A 47 -13.82 5.97 -9.12
C ILE A 47 -14.17 4.49 -9.40
N ALA A 48 -14.72 4.16 -10.56
CA ALA A 48 -15.04 2.77 -10.90
C ALA A 48 -13.80 1.86 -10.96
N MET A 49 -12.63 2.40 -11.35
CA MET A 49 -11.37 1.66 -11.26
C MET A 49 -10.96 1.40 -9.81
N LEU A 50 -11.09 2.41 -8.94
CA LEU A 50 -10.76 2.32 -7.53
C LEU A 50 -11.71 1.40 -6.76
N ASP A 51 -13.00 1.44 -7.07
CA ASP A 51 -13.99 0.50 -6.52
C ASP A 51 -13.62 -0.95 -6.86
N GLY A 52 -13.12 -1.20 -8.08
CA GLY A 52 -12.60 -2.51 -8.46
C GLY A 52 -11.37 -2.93 -7.64
N VAL A 53 -10.45 -1.99 -7.38
CA VAL A 53 -9.28 -2.26 -6.51
C VAL A 53 -9.73 -2.55 -5.08
N ALA A 54 -10.63 -1.75 -4.51
CA ALA A 54 -11.15 -1.94 -3.16
C ALA A 54 -11.91 -3.27 -3.02
N ALA A 55 -12.67 -3.69 -4.05
CA ALA A 55 -13.38 -4.97 -4.05
C ALA A 55 -12.45 -6.20 -4.13
N GLU A 56 -11.23 -6.04 -4.64
CA GLU A 56 -10.28 -7.14 -4.87
C GLU A 56 -9.14 -7.20 -3.85
N THR A 57 -9.00 -6.18 -3.01
CA THR A 57 -7.83 -6.00 -2.14
C THR A 57 -8.22 -5.49 -0.75
N VAL A 58 -7.23 -5.26 0.12
CA VAL A 58 -7.46 -4.70 1.46
C VAL A 58 -7.65 -3.19 1.47
N LEU A 59 -7.71 -2.49 0.33
CA LEU A 59 -7.90 -1.03 0.29
C LEU A 59 -9.34 -0.65 0.66
N ASP A 60 -9.53 0.09 1.75
CA ASP A 60 -10.87 0.50 2.18
C ASP A 60 -11.30 1.82 1.53
N GLU A 61 -10.46 2.85 1.64
CA GLU A 61 -10.86 4.22 1.26
C GLU A 61 -9.81 4.96 0.43
N CYS A 62 -10.30 5.76 -0.51
CA CYS A 62 -9.52 6.75 -1.24
C CYS A 62 -10.22 8.11 -1.19
N TRP A 63 -9.43 9.17 -1.07
CA TRP A 63 -9.90 10.55 -1.08
C TRP A 63 -8.95 11.41 -1.92
N VAL A 64 -9.45 12.05 -2.97
CA VAL A 64 -8.64 12.93 -3.82
C VAL A 64 -9.33 14.28 -3.99
N SER A 65 -8.63 15.33 -3.61
CA SER A 65 -9.12 16.70 -3.68
C SER A 65 -8.71 17.42 -4.96
N ASN A 66 -9.39 18.50 -5.30
CA ASN A 66 -8.86 19.53 -6.18
C ASN A 66 -7.90 20.46 -5.41
N ALA A 67 -7.42 21.52 -6.07
CA ALA A 67 -6.52 22.51 -5.46
C ALA A 67 -7.16 23.36 -4.35
N ASP A 68 -8.50 23.42 -4.31
CA ASP A 68 -9.27 24.15 -3.28
C ASP A 68 -9.59 23.28 -2.06
N GLY A 69 -9.22 21.99 -2.10
CA GLY A 69 -9.49 21.01 -1.05
C GLY A 69 -10.82 20.26 -1.19
N ASP A 70 -11.64 20.52 -2.21
CA ASP A 70 -12.88 19.79 -2.44
C ASP A 70 -12.58 18.40 -3.02
N VAL A 71 -13.07 17.35 -2.37
CA VAL A 71 -12.94 15.97 -2.84
C VAL A 71 -13.86 15.74 -4.02
N TYR A 72 -13.29 15.24 -5.13
CA TYR A 72 -14.02 14.93 -6.35
C TYR A 72 -13.81 13.48 -6.83
N ILE A 73 -12.87 12.73 -6.22
CA ILE A 73 -12.75 11.28 -6.37
C ILE A 73 -12.71 10.66 -4.97
N THR A 74 -13.63 9.73 -4.70
CA THR A 74 -13.62 8.91 -3.48
C THR A 74 -14.31 7.56 -3.71
N THR A 75 -13.88 6.52 -3.01
CA THR A 75 -14.55 5.21 -2.93
C THR A 75 -15.65 5.17 -1.87
N VAL A 76 -15.73 6.19 -1.00
CA VAL A 76 -16.74 6.27 0.06
C VAL A 76 -18.06 6.76 -0.50
N ARG A 77 -19.17 6.21 0.00
CA ARG A 77 -20.53 6.48 -0.46
C ARG A 77 -21.38 7.06 0.65
N ASP A 78 -22.23 8.02 0.30
CA ASP A 78 -23.27 8.53 1.19
C ASP A 78 -24.45 7.54 1.29
N GLU A 79 -25.46 7.90 2.10
CA GLU A 79 -26.67 7.08 2.30
C GLU A 79 -27.46 6.83 1.00
N ALA A 80 -27.30 7.68 -0.02
CA ALA A 80 -27.95 7.54 -1.33
C ALA A 80 -27.11 6.74 -2.33
N GLY A 81 -25.91 6.30 -1.95
CA GLY A 81 -24.98 5.58 -2.81
C GLY A 81 -24.19 6.48 -3.76
N ALA A 82 -24.20 7.81 -3.56
CA ALA A 82 -23.37 8.74 -4.31
C ALA A 82 -22.01 8.93 -3.63
N PRO A 83 -20.95 9.40 -4.32
CA PRO A 83 -19.67 9.72 -3.68
C PRO A 83 -19.86 10.70 -2.51
N GLN A 84 -19.29 10.36 -1.34
CA GLN A 84 -19.40 11.19 -0.14
C GLN A 84 -18.78 12.56 -0.38
N ALA A 85 -19.59 13.62 -0.22
CA ALA A 85 -19.09 14.99 -0.30
C ALA A 85 -18.18 15.30 0.89
N PHE A 86 -16.97 15.79 0.59
CA PHE A 86 -15.99 16.19 1.59
C PHE A 86 -15.12 17.33 1.07
N ARG A 87 -14.71 18.24 1.97
CA ARG A 87 -13.73 19.29 1.68
C ARG A 87 -12.72 19.32 2.82
N PHE A 88 -11.43 19.25 2.50
CA PHE A 88 -10.39 19.46 3.50
C PHE A 88 -10.41 20.90 4.01
N ASP A 89 -10.34 21.07 5.33
CA ASP A 89 -10.32 22.37 6.00
C ASP A 89 -9.01 22.52 6.81
N PRO A 90 -8.31 23.67 6.74
CA PRO A 90 -7.08 23.88 7.49
C PRO A 90 -7.27 24.03 9.00
N ASP A 91 -8.50 24.26 9.49
CA ASP A 91 -8.77 24.52 10.90
C ASP A 91 -8.92 23.21 11.68
N PRO A 92 -7.99 22.88 12.61
CA PRO A 92 -8.11 21.69 13.45
C PRO A 92 -9.29 21.74 14.42
N ALA A 93 -9.92 22.89 14.64
CA ALA A 93 -11.17 22.98 15.39
C ALA A 93 -12.39 22.53 14.56
N VAL A 94 -12.31 22.62 13.22
CA VAL A 94 -13.36 22.17 12.30
C VAL A 94 -13.12 20.71 11.89
N GLN A 95 -11.87 20.38 11.56
CA GLN A 95 -11.44 19.02 11.19
C GLN A 95 -10.19 18.61 11.98
N PRO A 96 -10.35 18.06 13.19
CA PRO A 96 -9.22 17.65 14.05
C PRO A 96 -8.33 16.56 13.43
N GLN A 97 -8.92 15.79 12.51
CA GLN A 97 -8.27 14.71 11.78
C GLN A 97 -7.74 15.21 10.44
N ALA A 98 -8.62 15.66 9.56
CA ALA A 98 -8.28 15.92 8.17
C ALA A 98 -7.46 17.21 7.94
N SER A 99 -7.47 18.18 8.88
CA SER A 99 -6.69 19.43 8.73
C SER A 99 -5.19 19.21 8.62
N ALA A 100 -4.68 18.09 9.16
CA ALA A 100 -3.26 17.72 9.05
C ALA A 100 -2.80 17.49 7.60
N PHE A 101 -3.71 17.12 6.69
CA PHE A 101 -3.41 16.90 5.28
C PHE A 101 -3.48 18.18 4.44
N TYR A 102 -4.13 19.24 4.94
CA TYR A 102 -4.32 20.48 4.21
C TYR A 102 -3.02 21.12 3.67
N PRO A 103 -1.88 21.09 4.41
CA PRO A 103 -0.62 21.62 3.91
C PRO A 103 -0.13 20.98 2.59
N LEU A 104 -0.54 19.75 2.26
CA LEU A 104 -0.16 19.07 1.01
C LEU A 104 -0.67 19.80 -0.25
N LEU A 105 -1.72 20.64 -0.14
CA LEU A 105 -2.17 21.50 -1.23
C LEU A 105 -1.14 22.57 -1.63
N SER A 106 -0.23 22.92 -0.71
CA SER A 106 0.82 23.90 -0.97
C SER A 106 2.14 23.25 -1.41
N SER A 107 2.21 21.92 -1.44
CA SER A 107 3.40 21.18 -1.85
C SER A 107 3.65 21.32 -3.36
N SER A 108 4.92 21.37 -3.74
CA SER A 108 5.32 21.29 -5.15
C SER A 108 4.89 19.94 -5.75
N VAL A 109 4.61 19.93 -7.05
CA VAL A 109 4.36 18.68 -7.81
C VAL A 109 5.57 17.78 -7.90
N GLU A 110 6.77 18.27 -7.54
CA GLU A 110 8.01 17.48 -7.38
C GLU A 110 8.27 17.08 -5.93
N SER A 111 7.38 17.43 -5.01
CA SER A 111 7.55 17.12 -3.59
C SER A 111 7.30 15.64 -3.31
N ASP A 112 8.11 15.14 -2.39
CA ASP A 112 7.96 13.81 -1.80
C ASP A 112 7.28 13.91 -0.41
N ASP A 113 6.59 15.03 -0.12
CA ASP A 113 5.86 15.25 1.14
C ASP A 113 4.81 14.17 1.38
N VAL A 114 4.73 13.74 2.63
CA VAL A 114 3.81 12.72 3.14
C VAL A 114 3.24 13.21 4.46
N VAL A 115 1.94 13.02 4.66
CA VAL A 115 1.31 13.11 5.97
C VAL A 115 0.79 11.71 6.30
N ALA A 116 1.38 11.08 7.31
CA ALA A 116 0.91 9.81 7.85
C ALA A 116 0.37 10.04 9.25
N GLN A 117 -0.88 9.66 9.49
CA GLN A 117 -1.48 9.76 10.81
C GLN A 117 -1.32 8.46 11.58
N GLU A 118 -1.11 8.57 12.89
CA GLU A 118 -1.25 7.43 13.79
C GLU A 118 -2.66 6.85 13.64
N ALA A 119 -2.77 5.52 13.70
CA ALA A 119 -4.06 4.87 13.72
C ALA A 119 -4.91 5.37 14.90
N ARG A 120 -6.13 5.82 14.63
CA ARG A 120 -7.02 6.38 15.65
C ARG A 120 -8.47 6.11 15.32
N VAL A 121 -9.31 6.19 16.35
CA VAL A 121 -10.76 6.10 16.23
C VAL A 121 -11.27 7.25 15.37
N ARG A 122 -11.96 6.94 14.26
CA ARG A 122 -12.49 7.94 13.33
C ARG A 122 -13.77 8.57 13.86
N GLU A 123 -13.96 9.84 13.50
CA GLU A 123 -15.03 10.71 14.03
C GLU A 123 -16.45 10.31 13.59
N ILE A 124 -16.56 9.45 12.57
CA ILE A 124 -17.83 9.17 11.88
C ILE A 124 -18.55 7.96 12.50
N ASP A 125 -17.83 6.89 12.86
CA ASP A 125 -18.44 5.61 13.26
C ASP A 125 -17.68 4.82 14.34
N ASN A 126 -16.63 5.41 14.93
CA ASN A 126 -15.77 4.80 15.95
C ASN A 126 -14.89 3.62 15.48
N GLU A 127 -14.72 3.37 14.18
CA GLU A 127 -13.73 2.41 13.71
C GLU A 127 -12.30 2.94 13.87
N ILE A 128 -11.33 2.06 14.08
CA ILE A 128 -9.91 2.45 14.10
C ILE A 128 -9.43 2.51 12.66
N PHE A 129 -9.03 3.69 12.22
CA PHE A 129 -8.52 3.91 10.88
C PHE A 129 -7.11 4.48 10.91
N LYS A 130 -6.34 4.10 9.89
CA LYS A 130 -5.10 4.78 9.53
C LYS A 130 -5.33 5.52 8.21
N TYR A 131 -4.83 6.75 8.14
CA TYR A 131 -4.85 7.56 6.93
C TYR A 131 -3.44 8.02 6.59
N VAL A 132 -3.09 7.88 5.31
CA VAL A 132 -1.84 8.41 4.76
C VAL A 132 -2.15 9.18 3.49
N GLY A 133 -1.54 10.36 3.34
CA GLY A 133 -1.77 11.25 2.23
C GLY A 133 -0.50 11.85 1.68
N VAL A 134 -0.50 12.10 0.37
CA VAL A 134 0.58 12.71 -0.39
C VAL A 134 0.04 13.83 -1.26
N SER A 135 0.94 14.65 -1.80
CA SER A 135 0.58 15.66 -2.80
C SER A 135 0.35 15.03 -4.19
N GLY A 136 -0.38 15.77 -5.03
CA GLY A 136 -0.49 15.49 -6.46
C GLY A 136 0.85 15.54 -7.18
N VAL A 137 1.05 14.61 -8.13
CA VAL A 137 2.28 14.50 -8.94
C VAL A 137 2.25 15.33 -10.23
N ASP A 138 1.18 16.09 -10.43
CA ASP A 138 0.86 16.81 -11.66
C ASP A 138 0.25 18.20 -11.40
N GLN A 139 -0.56 18.35 -10.36
CA GLN A 139 -1.11 19.63 -9.88
C GLN A 139 -1.31 19.61 -8.36
N PRO A 140 -1.58 20.76 -7.72
CA PRO A 140 -1.97 20.82 -6.33
C PRO A 140 -3.25 20.01 -6.05
N ARG A 141 -3.12 18.96 -5.23
CA ARG A 141 -4.22 18.14 -4.72
C ARG A 141 -3.72 17.30 -3.54
N ILE A 142 -4.64 16.91 -2.65
CA ILE A 142 -4.42 15.89 -1.63
C ILE A 142 -4.83 14.55 -2.24
N VAL A 143 -3.97 13.54 -2.11
CA VAL A 143 -4.28 12.14 -2.45
C VAL A 143 -4.09 11.33 -1.18
N GLN A 144 -5.18 10.81 -0.63
CA GLN A 144 -5.20 10.10 0.64
C GLN A 144 -5.78 8.70 0.45
N VAL A 145 -5.18 7.72 1.13
CA VAL A 145 -5.71 6.37 1.31
C VAL A 145 -6.03 6.14 2.78
N GLY A 146 -7.08 5.37 3.02
CA GLY A 146 -7.54 4.98 4.35
C GLY A 146 -7.68 3.47 4.46
N ASN A 147 -7.30 2.94 5.63
CA ASN A 147 -7.47 1.54 5.94
C ASN A 147 -8.05 1.35 7.34
N ALA A 148 -9.07 0.51 7.41
CA ALA A 148 -9.62 0.02 8.66
C ALA A 148 -8.60 -0.92 9.30
N LEU A 149 -8.23 -0.63 10.55
CA LEU A 149 -7.56 -1.58 11.40
C LEU A 149 -8.62 -2.28 12.23
N ALA A 150 -9.35 -3.19 11.59
CA ALA A 150 -10.36 -4.00 12.26
C ALA A 150 -9.67 -4.98 13.24
N PHE A 151 -9.64 -4.63 14.52
CA PHE A 151 -9.16 -5.51 15.59
C PHE A 151 -10.31 -6.34 16.22
N GLU A 152 -11.57 -6.01 15.94
CA GLU A 152 -12.73 -6.57 16.64
C GLU A 152 -13.95 -6.84 15.71
N GLU A 153 -13.83 -7.64 14.65
CA GLU A 153 -14.97 -8.43 14.13
C GLU A 153 -14.56 -9.55 13.14
N GLN A 154 -13.95 -10.61 13.66
CA GLN A 154 -13.96 -11.95 13.01
C GLN A 154 -14.74 -12.99 13.84
N ALA A 155 -15.53 -12.54 14.82
CA ALA A 155 -16.32 -13.42 15.70
C ALA A 155 -17.59 -14.01 15.06
N ALA A 156 -17.95 -13.63 13.82
CA ALA A 156 -19.14 -14.14 13.13
C ALA A 156 -18.86 -15.31 12.16
N VAL A 157 -17.60 -15.74 12.01
CA VAL A 157 -17.25 -17.04 11.42
C VAL A 157 -16.92 -17.97 12.59
N GLY A 158 -17.85 -18.88 12.88
CA GLY A 158 -17.91 -19.62 14.14
C GLY A 158 -16.58 -20.22 14.62
N ASP A 159 -16.35 -20.07 15.93
CA ASP A 159 -15.53 -20.91 16.82
C ASP A 159 -14.08 -21.24 16.46
N THR A 160 -13.44 -20.64 15.45
CA THR A 160 -11.99 -20.81 15.26
C THR A 160 -11.34 -19.62 14.54
N TYR A 161 -11.24 -18.47 15.20
CA TYR A 161 -10.17 -17.49 14.92
C TYR A 161 -10.15 -16.43 16.03
N VAL A 162 -9.45 -16.72 17.14
CA VAL A 162 -8.77 -15.62 17.83
C VAL A 162 -7.71 -15.16 16.84
N SER A 163 -7.73 -13.89 16.43
CA SER A 163 -6.77 -13.37 15.45
C SER A 163 -5.36 -13.89 15.82
N PRO A 164 -4.65 -14.63 14.94
CA PRO A 164 -3.31 -15.13 15.20
C PRO A 164 -2.38 -14.01 15.65
N VAL A 165 -2.66 -12.78 15.21
CA VAL A 165 -1.99 -11.57 15.69
C VAL A 165 -2.13 -11.46 17.20
N MET A 166 -3.34 -11.50 17.76
CA MET A 166 -3.57 -11.33 19.19
C MET A 166 -3.11 -12.54 20.01
N THR A 167 -3.20 -13.76 19.48
CA THR A 167 -2.67 -14.96 20.14
C THR A 167 -1.14 -14.94 20.19
N ALA A 168 -0.47 -14.66 19.07
CA ALA A 168 0.97 -14.59 18.96
C ALA A 168 1.55 -13.42 19.77
N VAL A 169 0.88 -12.27 19.71
CA VAL A 169 1.17 -11.10 20.51
C VAL A 169 1.04 -11.45 22.00
N THR A 170 -0.05 -12.08 22.43
CA THR A 170 -0.24 -12.50 23.84
C THR A 170 0.82 -13.51 24.30
N ALA A 171 1.24 -14.45 23.44
CA ALA A 171 2.27 -15.44 23.75
C ALA A 171 3.69 -14.82 23.86
N ALA A 172 3.96 -13.72 23.16
CA ALA A 172 5.25 -13.03 23.19
C ALA A 172 5.55 -12.30 24.51
N PHE A 173 4.57 -12.08 25.38
CA PHE A 173 4.76 -11.35 26.64
C PHE A 173 5.42 -12.15 27.76
N ASP A 174 5.54 -13.47 27.62
CA ASP A 174 6.06 -14.36 28.67
C ASP A 174 7.56 -14.70 28.54
N GLU A 175 8.24 -14.26 27.47
CA GLU A 175 9.63 -14.63 27.17
C GLU A 175 10.63 -13.50 27.51
N PRO A 176 11.56 -13.69 28.47
CA PRO A 176 12.57 -12.71 28.80
C PRO A 176 13.76 -12.79 27.82
N ASP A 177 14.25 -11.63 27.36
CA ASP A 177 15.38 -11.42 26.43
C ASP A 177 15.02 -11.45 24.92
N LEU A 178 15.45 -10.40 24.18
CA LEU A 178 15.17 -10.21 22.74
C LEU A 178 15.84 -11.28 21.87
N LEU A 179 16.99 -11.80 22.30
CA LEU A 179 17.72 -12.85 21.57
C LEU A 179 17.10 -14.24 21.79
N GLU A 180 16.57 -14.52 22.98
CA GLU A 180 15.79 -15.74 23.24
C GLU A 180 14.44 -15.64 22.53
N PHE A 181 13.76 -14.49 22.61
CA PHE A 181 12.50 -14.22 21.92
C PHE A 181 12.58 -14.44 20.40
N ARG A 182 13.65 -14.00 19.72
CA ARG A 182 13.84 -14.23 18.26
C ARG A 182 13.89 -15.72 17.87
N ASN A 183 14.16 -16.61 18.83
CA ASN A 183 14.21 -18.06 18.61
C ASN A 183 12.93 -18.78 19.10
N THR A 184 11.87 -18.03 19.43
CA THR A 184 10.59 -18.59 19.89
C THR A 184 9.59 -18.74 18.75
N SER A 185 8.64 -19.67 18.89
CA SER A 185 7.50 -19.81 17.97
C SER A 185 6.63 -18.55 17.93
N ALA A 186 6.52 -17.81 19.03
CA ALA A 186 5.74 -16.57 19.11
C ALA A 186 6.31 -15.47 18.20
N TYR A 187 7.63 -15.35 18.11
CA TYR A 187 8.28 -14.43 17.18
C TYR A 187 8.02 -14.81 15.71
N GLU A 188 8.09 -16.10 15.39
CA GLU A 188 7.78 -16.59 14.03
C GLU A 188 6.32 -16.31 13.64
N GLU A 189 5.37 -16.48 14.57
CA GLU A 189 3.96 -16.16 14.36
C GLU A 189 3.74 -14.65 14.12
N ILE A 190 4.34 -13.77 14.94
CA ILE A 190 4.28 -12.31 14.74
C ILE A 190 4.88 -11.92 13.39
N ARG A 191 6.05 -12.47 13.06
CA ARG A 191 6.69 -12.22 11.76
C ARG A 191 5.81 -12.67 10.61
N SER A 192 5.18 -13.84 10.70
CA SER A 192 4.26 -14.36 9.69
C SER A 192 3.03 -13.49 9.51
N VAL A 193 2.50 -12.91 10.59
CA VAL A 193 1.36 -11.99 10.54
C VAL A 193 1.73 -10.73 9.76
N PHE A 194 2.83 -10.08 10.13
CA PHE A 194 3.25 -8.86 9.45
C PHE A 194 3.66 -9.14 8.00
N ASP A 195 4.28 -10.28 7.73
CA ASP A 195 4.60 -10.74 6.37
C ASP A 195 3.33 -10.81 5.51
N GLY A 196 2.25 -11.37 6.06
CA GLY A 196 0.94 -11.40 5.41
C GLY A 196 0.32 -10.01 5.22
N ILE A 197 0.36 -9.14 6.24
CA ILE A 197 -0.14 -7.76 6.13
C ILE A 197 0.63 -7.00 5.03
N LEU A 198 1.96 -7.06 5.06
CA LEU A 198 2.81 -6.45 4.04
C LEU A 198 2.45 -6.99 2.64
N GLY A 199 2.30 -8.31 2.50
CA GLY A 199 1.90 -8.95 1.24
C GLY A 199 0.56 -8.42 0.71
N GLN A 200 -0.46 -8.30 1.58
CA GLN A 200 -1.76 -7.73 1.19
C GLN A 200 -1.65 -6.27 0.72
N HIS A 201 -0.89 -5.44 1.43
CA HIS A 201 -0.69 -4.05 1.02
C HIS A 201 0.13 -3.92 -0.28
N MET A 202 1.09 -4.83 -0.53
CA MET A 202 1.81 -4.92 -1.80
C MET A 202 0.89 -5.33 -2.96
N ILE A 203 -0.11 -6.18 -2.72
CA ILE A 203 -1.14 -6.52 -3.72
C ILE A 203 -1.97 -5.29 -4.09
N VAL A 204 -2.36 -4.46 -3.12
CA VAL A 204 -3.04 -3.16 -3.39
C VAL A 204 -2.20 -2.30 -4.33
N GLN A 205 -0.90 -2.18 -4.06
CA GLN A 205 0.01 -1.38 -4.87
C GLN A 205 0.13 -1.94 -6.30
N ALA A 206 0.14 -3.26 -6.46
CA ALA A 206 0.17 -3.89 -7.77
C ALA A 206 -1.12 -3.64 -8.55
N ALA A 207 -2.27 -3.70 -7.88
CA ALA A 207 -3.57 -3.39 -8.48
C ALA A 207 -3.70 -1.91 -8.87
N LEU A 208 -3.24 -0.98 -8.02
CA LEU A 208 -3.18 0.45 -8.36
C LEU A 208 -2.20 0.71 -9.51
N ALA A 209 -1.05 0.03 -9.51
CA ALA A 209 -0.05 0.15 -10.57
C ALA A 209 -0.61 -0.36 -11.91
N ASP A 210 -1.40 -1.44 -11.92
CA ASP A 210 -2.09 -1.93 -13.11
C ASP A 210 -2.98 -0.84 -13.73
N ARG A 211 -3.85 -0.23 -12.92
CA ARG A 211 -4.75 0.84 -13.38
C ARG A 211 -3.99 2.08 -13.82
N PHE A 212 -2.89 2.41 -13.13
CA PHE A 212 -2.01 3.50 -13.52
C PHE A 212 -1.43 3.24 -14.92
N LEU A 213 -0.85 2.06 -15.15
CA LEU A 213 -0.21 1.71 -16.42
C LEU A 213 -1.22 1.69 -17.57
N ALA A 214 -2.40 1.07 -17.36
CA ALA A 214 -3.47 1.06 -18.35
C ALA A 214 -3.95 2.49 -18.70
N SER A 215 -4.05 3.37 -17.70
CA SER A 215 -4.42 4.77 -17.93
C SER A 215 -3.31 5.55 -18.64
N ALA A 216 -2.05 5.32 -18.28
CA ALA A 216 -0.90 5.98 -18.93
C ALA A 216 -0.78 5.57 -20.41
N GLU A 217 -1.00 4.29 -20.72
CA GLU A 217 -1.06 3.80 -22.10
C GLU A 217 -2.22 4.43 -22.87
N ALA A 218 -3.41 4.52 -22.27
CA ALA A 218 -4.56 5.19 -22.88
C ALA A 218 -4.33 6.70 -23.10
N ALA A 219 -3.57 7.35 -22.22
CA ALA A 219 -3.11 8.73 -22.38
C ALA A 219 -2.00 8.89 -23.44
N GLY A 220 -1.51 7.78 -24.03
CA GLY A 220 -0.44 7.80 -25.03
C GLY A 220 0.94 8.14 -24.46
N TRP A 221 1.16 7.92 -23.16
CA TRP A 221 2.47 8.16 -22.55
C TRP A 221 3.53 7.23 -23.14
N SER A 222 4.72 7.76 -23.36
CA SER A 222 5.84 6.96 -23.85
C SER A 222 6.33 5.99 -22.77
N VAL A 223 7.03 4.94 -23.19
CA VAL A 223 7.69 4.00 -22.28
C VAL A 223 8.64 4.73 -21.32
N ASP A 224 9.39 5.73 -21.81
CA ASP A 224 10.31 6.51 -20.99
C ASP A 224 9.56 7.35 -19.94
N THR A 225 8.41 7.92 -20.30
CA THR A 225 7.56 8.63 -19.34
C THR A 225 7.03 7.68 -18.27
N ILE A 226 6.51 6.52 -18.64
CA ILE A 226 5.99 5.53 -17.70
C ILE A 226 7.09 5.04 -16.75
N ASN A 227 8.25 4.64 -17.29
CA ASN A 227 9.40 4.21 -16.47
C ASN A 227 9.89 5.34 -15.55
N GLY A 228 9.91 6.59 -16.01
CA GLY A 228 10.25 7.75 -15.17
C GLY A 228 9.27 7.96 -14.02
N ARG A 229 7.98 7.67 -14.22
CA ARG A 229 6.97 7.71 -13.13
C ARG A 229 7.15 6.53 -12.15
N LEU A 230 7.43 5.32 -12.65
CA LEU A 230 7.77 4.17 -11.78
C LEU A 230 9.03 4.41 -10.95
N GLN A 231 10.07 5.00 -11.56
CA GLN A 231 11.30 5.43 -10.86
C GLN A 231 10.97 6.44 -9.76
N ARG A 232 10.09 7.40 -10.03
CA ARG A 232 9.66 8.38 -9.03
C ARG A 232 8.89 7.74 -7.88
N ILE A 233 8.00 6.78 -8.15
CA ILE A 233 7.30 6.00 -7.11
C ILE A 233 8.31 5.32 -6.19
N VAL A 234 9.25 4.57 -6.76
CA VAL A 234 10.29 3.86 -5.99
C VAL A 234 11.20 4.83 -5.23
N ARG A 235 11.54 6.00 -5.79
CA ARG A 235 12.40 6.97 -5.10
C ARG A 235 11.72 7.68 -3.92
N SER A 236 10.39 7.79 -3.96
CA SER A 236 9.60 8.57 -2.98
C SER A 236 8.84 7.70 -1.98
N THR A 237 9.10 6.39 -1.99
CA THR A 237 8.42 5.40 -1.15
C THR A 237 9.41 4.31 -0.71
N PRO A 238 9.04 3.43 0.23
CA PRO A 238 9.89 2.29 0.59
C PRO A 238 9.88 1.13 -0.43
N MET A 239 9.12 1.23 -1.52
CA MET A 239 9.19 0.24 -2.62
C MET A 239 10.62 0.24 -3.18
N ALA A 240 11.25 -0.91 -3.30
CA ALA A 240 12.56 -1.01 -3.93
C ALA A 240 12.46 -1.05 -5.45
N GLU A 241 11.40 -1.67 -5.98
CA GLU A 241 11.33 -1.99 -7.39
C GLU A 241 9.91 -2.30 -7.86
N VAL A 242 9.63 -1.93 -9.11
CA VAL A 242 8.43 -2.28 -9.86
C VAL A 242 8.85 -2.71 -11.25
N HIS A 243 8.51 -3.95 -11.62
CA HIS A 243 8.76 -4.49 -12.95
C HIS A 243 7.47 -5.01 -13.55
N VAL A 244 7.31 -4.82 -14.85
CA VAL A 244 6.10 -5.22 -15.57
C VAL A 244 6.52 -6.03 -16.78
N ALA A 245 5.90 -7.20 -16.94
CA ALA A 245 6.03 -8.02 -18.14
C ALA A 245 4.69 -8.20 -18.84
N SER A 246 4.73 -8.58 -20.11
CA SER A 246 3.58 -9.17 -20.79
C SER A 246 3.30 -10.56 -20.24
N ARG A 247 2.12 -11.12 -20.55
CA ARG A 247 1.77 -12.51 -20.21
C ARG A 247 2.74 -13.55 -20.79
N SER A 248 3.48 -13.22 -21.85
CA SER A 248 4.50 -14.10 -22.42
C SER A 248 5.87 -13.96 -21.75
N GLY A 249 5.99 -13.13 -20.71
CA GLY A 249 7.23 -12.90 -19.97
C GLY A 249 8.18 -11.89 -20.63
N GLU A 250 7.71 -11.06 -21.57
CA GLU A 250 8.53 -9.98 -22.15
C GLU A 250 8.48 -8.75 -21.24
N ALA A 251 9.63 -8.21 -20.85
CA ALA A 251 9.69 -7.01 -20.02
C ALA A 251 9.14 -5.78 -20.75
N VAL A 252 8.12 -5.12 -20.17
CA VAL A 252 7.41 -3.98 -20.76
C VAL A 252 7.82 -2.68 -20.09
N TYR A 253 7.80 -2.62 -18.76
CA TYR A 253 8.15 -1.45 -17.96
C TYR A 253 9.02 -1.84 -16.77
N SER A 254 9.81 -0.89 -16.28
CA SER A 254 10.62 -1.09 -15.08
C SER A 254 10.93 0.23 -14.40
N SER A 255 10.98 0.20 -13.07
CA SER A 255 11.57 1.26 -12.25
C SER A 255 13.10 1.23 -12.25
N ASP A 256 13.75 0.19 -12.77
CA ASP A 256 15.21 0.11 -12.85
C ASP A 256 15.74 0.99 -14.00
N PRO A 257 16.59 1.99 -13.72
CA PRO A 257 17.19 2.81 -14.77
C PRO A 257 18.16 2.02 -15.67
N SER A 258 18.63 0.84 -15.26
CA SER A 258 19.53 -0.01 -16.03
C SER A 258 18.83 -0.69 -17.23
N GLY A 259 17.50 -0.78 -17.20
CA GLY A 259 16.69 -1.22 -18.33
C GLY A 259 15.53 -2.14 -17.93
N ARG A 260 14.83 -2.66 -18.94
CA ARG A 260 13.70 -3.57 -18.80
C ARG A 260 14.19 -5.01 -18.67
N ARG A 261 14.85 -5.33 -17.56
CA ARG A 261 15.22 -6.70 -17.23
C ARG A 261 14.28 -7.19 -16.14
N LEU A 262 13.64 -8.34 -16.37
CA LEU A 262 12.89 -8.98 -15.30
C LEU A 262 13.86 -9.50 -14.22
N PRO A 263 13.46 -9.44 -12.95
CA PRO A 263 14.21 -10.08 -11.88
C PRO A 263 14.42 -11.57 -12.20
N GLU A 264 15.54 -12.11 -11.72
CA GLU A 264 15.80 -13.56 -11.74
C GLU A 264 14.68 -14.31 -11.01
N PRO A 265 14.50 -15.64 -11.21
CA PRO A 265 13.41 -16.42 -10.63
C PRO A 265 13.12 -16.07 -9.16
N PRO A 266 11.85 -15.82 -8.80
CA PRO A 266 10.71 -16.72 -9.08
C PRO A 266 9.81 -16.38 -10.28
N PHE A 267 10.08 -15.29 -11.03
CA PHE A 267 9.17 -14.76 -12.06
C PHE A 267 8.58 -15.81 -13.03
N ALA A 268 9.40 -16.72 -13.56
CA ALA A 268 8.93 -17.77 -14.48
C ALA A 268 7.98 -18.77 -13.82
N ALA A 269 8.23 -19.15 -12.56
CA ALA A 269 7.34 -20.03 -11.80
C ALA A 269 6.03 -19.32 -11.44
N ASP A 270 6.05 -18.00 -11.28
CA ASP A 270 4.85 -17.22 -11.02
C ASP A 270 3.95 -17.12 -12.24
N LEU A 271 4.52 -17.01 -13.45
CA LEU A 271 3.74 -17.09 -14.69
C LEU A 271 2.96 -18.41 -14.78
N GLU A 272 3.53 -19.52 -14.33
CA GLU A 272 2.84 -20.82 -14.27
C GLU A 272 1.73 -20.82 -13.21
N ARG A 273 1.97 -20.25 -12.02
CA ARG A 273 0.97 -20.16 -10.95
C ARG A 273 -0.21 -19.26 -11.32
N LEU A 274 0.07 -18.14 -11.98
CA LEU A 274 -0.92 -17.15 -12.43
C LEU A 274 -1.71 -17.62 -13.67
N ALA A 275 -1.37 -18.77 -14.26
CA ALA A 275 -2.15 -19.37 -15.34
C ALA A 275 -3.48 -20.01 -14.86
N GLY A 276 -3.67 -20.15 -13.54
CA GLY A 276 -4.90 -20.65 -12.91
C GLY A 276 -5.91 -19.56 -12.53
N GLU A 277 -6.66 -19.76 -11.44
CA GLU A 277 -7.61 -18.77 -10.88
C GLU A 277 -6.93 -17.72 -9.99
N THR A 278 -5.65 -17.92 -9.67
CA THR A 278 -4.86 -17.05 -8.79
C THR A 278 -4.50 -15.74 -9.49
N ARG A 279 -4.92 -14.61 -8.92
CA ARG A 279 -4.60 -13.27 -9.45
C ARG A 279 -3.32 -12.66 -8.87
N SER A 280 -2.81 -13.18 -7.76
CA SER A 280 -1.56 -12.74 -7.15
C SER A 280 -0.84 -13.85 -6.40
N VAL A 281 0.48 -13.74 -6.34
CA VAL A 281 1.38 -14.60 -5.57
C VAL A 281 2.12 -13.71 -4.57
N ASP A 282 1.82 -13.90 -3.28
CA ASP A 282 2.59 -13.34 -2.18
C ASP A 282 3.78 -14.25 -1.88
N HIS A 283 5.00 -13.75 -2.11
CA HIS A 283 6.20 -14.52 -1.87
C HIS A 283 6.59 -14.43 -0.39
N PRO A 284 6.98 -15.56 0.22
CA PRO A 284 7.46 -15.53 1.59
C PRO A 284 8.66 -14.59 1.69
N THR A 285 8.72 -13.79 2.76
CA THR A 285 9.90 -12.96 3.03
C THR A 285 11.17 -13.83 3.03
N PRO A 286 12.19 -13.51 2.22
CA PRO A 286 13.44 -14.29 2.17
C PRO A 286 14.18 -14.24 3.51
N THR A 287 14.99 -15.27 3.77
CA THR A 287 15.84 -15.32 4.96
C THR A 287 17.24 -14.81 4.64
N VAL A 288 18.03 -14.45 5.67
CA VAL A 288 19.41 -13.91 5.51
C VAL A 288 20.32 -14.85 4.71
N ALA A 289 20.01 -16.15 4.67
CA ALA A 289 20.75 -17.13 3.89
C ALA A 289 20.54 -16.99 2.37
N ASP A 290 19.50 -16.29 1.93
CA ASP A 290 19.01 -16.29 0.54
C ASP A 290 19.46 -15.07 -0.29
N GLY A 291 20.23 -14.14 0.28
CA GLY A 291 20.74 -12.94 -0.40
C GLY A 291 20.11 -11.63 0.08
N PRO A 292 19.98 -10.60 -0.79
CA PRO A 292 19.31 -9.35 -0.43
C PRO A 292 17.89 -9.63 0.08
N LEU A 293 17.57 -9.14 1.27
CA LEU A 293 16.26 -9.33 1.89
C LEU A 293 15.23 -8.43 1.19
N VAL A 294 14.62 -8.93 0.12
CA VAL A 294 13.53 -8.24 -0.57
C VAL A 294 12.32 -9.15 -0.62
N LYS A 295 11.20 -8.72 -0.01
CA LYS A 295 9.91 -9.41 -0.15
C LYS A 295 9.29 -9.02 -1.49
N HIS A 296 8.67 -9.99 -2.16
CA HIS A 296 8.06 -9.77 -3.47
C HIS A 296 6.59 -10.13 -3.51
N VAL A 297 5.83 -9.42 -4.34
CA VAL A 297 4.50 -9.82 -4.79
C VAL A 297 4.50 -9.83 -6.31
N THR A 298 3.87 -10.85 -6.88
CA THR A 298 3.57 -10.90 -8.31
C THR A 298 2.07 -10.87 -8.50
N ALA A 299 1.54 -9.97 -9.33
CA ALA A 299 0.11 -9.86 -9.59
C ALA A 299 -0.17 -9.86 -11.10
N LEU A 300 -1.29 -10.44 -11.47
CA LEU A 300 -1.84 -10.38 -12.82
C LEU A 300 -2.72 -9.14 -12.95
N GLY A 301 -2.48 -8.33 -13.99
CA GLY A 301 -3.29 -7.16 -14.30
C GLY A 301 -4.78 -7.50 -14.50
N ALA A 302 -5.65 -6.49 -14.37
CA ALA A 302 -7.10 -6.68 -14.43
C ALA A 302 -7.55 -7.42 -15.71
N ASP A 303 -6.93 -7.06 -16.83
CA ASP A 303 -7.16 -7.62 -18.17
C ASP A 303 -6.51 -9.00 -18.42
N GLY A 304 -5.66 -9.46 -17.50
CA GLY A 304 -4.91 -10.71 -17.65
C GLY A 304 -3.76 -10.65 -18.66
N LEU A 305 -3.39 -9.46 -19.15
CA LEU A 305 -2.41 -9.29 -20.22
C LEU A 305 -1.01 -8.94 -19.71
N ARG A 306 -0.91 -8.36 -18.50
CA ARG A 306 0.36 -7.97 -17.88
C ARG A 306 0.57 -8.64 -16.53
N VAL A 307 1.82 -8.83 -16.18
CA VAL A 307 2.27 -9.33 -14.88
C VAL A 307 3.11 -8.26 -14.22
N ILE A 308 2.72 -7.88 -13.02
CA ILE A 308 3.31 -6.80 -12.23
C ILE A 308 4.04 -7.42 -11.06
N TRP A 309 5.25 -6.99 -10.84
CA TRP A 309 6.09 -7.49 -9.77
C TRP A 309 6.60 -6.31 -8.95
N ILE A 310 6.42 -6.40 -7.64
CA ILE A 310 6.77 -5.35 -6.67
C ILE A 310 7.70 -5.93 -5.62
N GLY A 311 8.78 -5.21 -5.31
CA GLY A 311 9.75 -5.59 -4.28
C GLY A 311 9.84 -4.57 -3.14
N TYR A 312 9.95 -5.07 -1.90
CA TYR A 312 10.19 -4.29 -0.69
C TYR A 312 11.44 -4.75 0.03
N PRO A 313 12.38 -3.86 0.36
CA PRO A 313 13.53 -4.23 1.17
C PRO A 313 13.08 -4.50 2.61
N ILE A 314 13.52 -5.62 3.18
CA ILE A 314 13.26 -6.03 4.55
C ILE A 314 14.55 -5.87 5.38
N ASP A 315 14.45 -5.32 6.58
CA ASP A 315 15.58 -5.25 7.51
C ASP A 315 15.65 -6.50 8.40
N ASP A 316 16.84 -7.06 8.58
CA ASP A 316 17.13 -8.14 9.55
C ASP A 316 17.00 -7.62 10.98
N ALA A 317 17.43 -6.38 11.24
CA ALA A 317 17.60 -5.86 12.59
C ALA A 317 16.30 -5.46 13.29
N SER A 318 15.21 -5.29 12.54
CA SER A 318 13.88 -4.98 13.07
C SER A 318 13.00 -6.21 12.86
N PRO A 319 12.18 -6.61 13.84
CA PRO A 319 11.26 -7.73 13.65
C PRO A 319 10.46 -7.62 12.36
N VAL A 320 10.16 -6.39 11.90
CA VAL A 320 9.33 -6.19 10.71
C VAL A 320 9.36 -4.81 10.02
N SER A 321 10.45 -4.06 10.03
CA SER A 321 10.48 -2.73 9.38
C SER A 321 11.12 -2.79 7.98
N PRO A 322 10.45 -2.27 6.93
CA PRO A 322 11.14 -1.85 5.72
C PRO A 322 12.26 -0.85 6.06
N ARG A 323 13.33 -0.82 5.26
CA ARG A 323 14.36 0.23 5.41
C ARG A 323 13.76 1.58 5.03
N PHE A 324 13.38 2.37 6.03
CA PHE A 324 13.13 3.80 5.86
C PHE A 324 14.49 4.51 5.88
N GLY A 325 14.90 5.05 4.74
CA GLY A 325 16.11 5.88 4.65
C GLY A 325 16.03 7.08 5.59
N SER A 326 17.16 7.44 6.18
CA SER A 326 17.35 8.66 6.96
C SER A 326 17.17 9.93 6.14
#